data_AF-V5BD47-F1
#
_entry.id   AF-V5BD47-F1
#
_cell.length_a   1.000
_cell.length_b   1.000
_cell.length_c   1.000
_cell.angle_alpha   90.00
_cell.angle_beta   90.00
_cell.angle_gamma   90.00
#
_symmetry.space_group_name_H-M   'P 1'
#
loop_
_entity.id
_entity.type
_entity.pdbx_description
1 polymer ?
#
loop_
_entity_poly.entity_id
_entity_poly.type
_entity_poly.pdbx_seq_one_letter_code
_entity_poly.pdbx_strand_id
1 'polypeptide(L)'
;MHGKEHRPRGCSFYGPLYDISGYLLSHPLAFLAASPTTRQVAERIVCEPLLRSTVIHQTGKNQLEGELWLPHSGVWCGQLSNLKYTLWWIRRQADANDGKLAALFFAYRSSIEDLTDLKDLRGLRFLFIPEAILLNKTLSPLASCPTLEHLWLRSCRSLTRVEALSHLRSLKSLDLSRTGVTDDGLLALTACHLLEEVDLSGCDFICALPFMRSMRCLRVLKLRNSGITDRAISAIGAATALVHLDIAGCFLVTSLNPLGGLKRLEWMNTSWCGIRDGGVEGLSCCGNLEYLSMARCWDIHNVNALGVLSKLQVLDLCGTNVDDEGIAGLSRCASLCSLSLSDCFCIYSVRALAAMPSLKEMDVSYTAVTEESLSLLPSWVRVVRKPVCVVSSNDSISFFRSPRAPLLSITPFVG
;
A
#
# COMPACT_ATOMS: atom_id res chain seq x y z
N MET A 1 26.16 1.18 54.90
CA MET A 1 24.96 0.43 54.47
C MET A 1 24.23 1.27 53.44
N HIS A 2 24.29 0.89 52.16
CA HIS A 2 23.59 1.56 51.07
C HIS A 2 22.12 1.09 51.02
N GLY A 3 21.18 2.02 51.20
CA GLY A 3 19.76 1.78 50.95
C GLY A 3 19.45 1.92 49.47
N LYS A 4 19.09 0.81 48.82
CA LYS A 4 18.58 0.77 47.45
C LYS A 4 17.09 1.07 47.45
N GLU A 5 16.68 2.13 46.74
CA GLU A 5 15.30 2.31 46.32
C GLU A 5 15.00 1.36 45.14
N HIS A 6 13.88 0.64 45.25
CA HIS A 6 13.35 -0.23 44.21
C HIS A 6 12.73 0.61 43.07
N ARG A 7 13.33 0.55 41.88
CA ARG A 7 12.64 0.88 40.61
C ARG A 7 11.96 -0.38 40.05
N PRO A 8 10.76 -0.29 39.46
CA PRO A 8 10.15 -1.40 38.74
C PRO A 8 10.97 -1.73 37.50
N ARG A 9 11.24 -3.03 37.29
CA ARG A 9 12.06 -3.55 36.19
C ARG A 9 11.38 -3.26 34.85
N GLY A 10 12.04 -2.49 34.01
CA GLY A 10 11.71 -2.41 32.58
C GLY A 10 12.08 -3.70 31.87
N CYS A 11 11.18 -4.19 31.02
CA CYS A 11 11.52 -5.17 29.99
C CYS A 11 12.19 -4.42 28.83
N SER A 12 13.52 -4.31 28.88
CA SER A 12 14.33 -3.97 27.72
C SER A 12 14.46 -5.21 26.82
N PHE A 13 13.81 -5.21 25.66
CA PHE A 13 14.13 -6.14 24.58
C PHE A 13 15.01 -5.41 23.55
N TYR A 14 16.32 -5.34 23.83
CA TYR A 14 17.34 -5.26 22.78
C TYR A 14 17.85 -6.69 22.58
N GLY A 15 17.41 -7.32 21.50
CA GLY A 15 17.88 -8.61 20.98
C GLY A 15 18.07 -8.49 19.46
N PRO A 16 18.95 -9.32 18.86
CA PRO A 16 19.60 -9.02 17.58
C PRO A 16 18.60 -9.00 16.41
N LEU A 17 18.91 -8.16 15.42
CA LEU A 17 18.30 -8.11 14.09
C LEU A 17 18.19 -9.53 13.52
N TYR A 18 17.04 -10.17 13.71
CA TYR A 18 16.74 -11.44 13.07
C TYR A 18 16.62 -11.23 11.58
N ASP A 19 17.33 -12.08 10.85
CA ASP A 19 17.35 -12.22 9.40
C ASP A 19 15.92 -12.26 8.82
N ILE A 20 15.48 -11.13 8.27
CA ILE A 20 14.12 -10.91 7.71
C ILE A 20 14.00 -11.54 6.30
N SER A 21 15.04 -12.20 5.79
CA SER A 21 15.04 -12.79 4.44
C SER A 21 14.09 -14.00 4.31
N GLY A 22 13.67 -14.64 5.41
CA GLY A 22 12.74 -15.77 5.41
C GLY A 22 11.24 -15.45 5.62
N TYR A 23 10.89 -14.21 5.95
CA TYR A 23 9.49 -13.78 6.22
C TYR A 23 8.76 -13.24 4.98
N LEU A 24 9.45 -13.13 3.85
CA LEU A 24 8.95 -12.57 2.58
C LEU A 24 7.92 -13.46 1.84
N LEU A 25 7.49 -14.59 2.42
CA LEU A 25 6.41 -15.43 1.88
C LEU A 25 5.01 -15.13 2.47
N SER A 26 4.86 -14.09 3.29
CA SER A 26 3.54 -13.61 3.77
C SER A 26 3.17 -12.26 3.12
N HIS A 27 3.09 -12.28 1.80
CA HIS A 27 2.72 -11.11 1.01
C HIS A 27 1.21 -10.82 1.16
N PRO A 28 0.73 -9.57 1.27
CA PRO A 28 -0.67 -9.24 1.00
C PRO A 28 -1.13 -9.67 -0.42
N LEU A 29 -0.18 -9.89 -1.34
CA LEU A 29 -0.43 -10.52 -2.64
C LEU A 29 -0.78 -12.03 -2.54
N ALA A 30 -0.45 -12.72 -1.44
CA ALA A 30 -0.79 -14.12 -1.26
C ALA A 30 -2.30 -14.33 -1.07
N PHE A 31 -2.99 -13.41 -0.39
CA PHE A 31 -4.46 -13.43 -0.30
C PHE A 31 -5.12 -13.07 -1.64
N LEU A 32 -4.53 -12.10 -2.37
CA LEU A 32 -4.92 -11.76 -3.74
C LEU A 32 -4.73 -12.92 -4.73
N ALA A 33 -3.72 -13.77 -4.52
CA ALA A 33 -3.45 -14.96 -5.34
C ALA A 33 -4.24 -16.20 -4.88
N ALA A 34 -4.77 -16.23 -3.64
CA ALA A 34 -5.42 -17.40 -3.06
C ALA A 34 -6.88 -17.59 -3.51
N SER A 35 -7.55 -16.52 -3.96
CA SER A 35 -8.97 -16.54 -4.30
C SER A 35 -9.25 -15.89 -5.66
N PRO A 36 -9.92 -16.58 -6.61
CA PRO A 36 -10.38 -15.99 -7.86
C PRO A 36 -11.28 -14.76 -7.65
N THR A 37 -12.10 -14.78 -6.60
CA THR A 37 -13.00 -13.67 -6.25
C THR A 37 -12.21 -12.45 -5.79
N THR A 38 -11.24 -12.63 -4.89
CA THR A 38 -10.35 -11.56 -4.44
C THR A 38 -9.54 -10.99 -5.60
N ARG A 39 -9.05 -11.85 -6.51
CA ARG A 39 -8.35 -11.45 -7.72
C ARG A 39 -9.24 -10.65 -8.67
N GLN A 40 -10.48 -11.07 -8.92
CA GLN A 40 -11.40 -10.35 -9.81
C GLN A 40 -11.76 -8.96 -9.28
N VAL A 41 -12.02 -8.85 -7.97
CA VAL A 41 -12.33 -7.57 -7.32
C VAL A 41 -11.10 -6.67 -7.35
N ALA A 42 -9.94 -7.19 -6.98
CA ALA A 42 -8.70 -6.42 -7.05
C ALA A 42 -8.33 -6.05 -8.48
N GLU A 43 -8.46 -6.94 -9.46
CA GLU A 43 -8.25 -6.60 -10.86
C GLU A 43 -9.26 -5.55 -11.33
N ARG A 44 -10.54 -5.58 -10.91
CA ARG A 44 -11.50 -4.53 -11.28
C ARG A 44 -11.12 -3.16 -10.72
N ILE A 45 -10.70 -3.10 -9.45
CA ILE A 45 -10.45 -1.83 -8.75
C ILE A 45 -9.02 -1.32 -8.97
N VAL A 46 -8.05 -2.23 -9.04
CA VAL A 46 -6.62 -1.97 -9.27
C VAL A 46 -6.29 -1.93 -10.76
N CYS A 47 -7.18 -2.37 -11.68
CA CYS A 47 -7.02 -2.07 -13.11
C CYS A 47 -7.00 -0.55 -13.27
N GLU A 48 -5.78 -0.04 -13.31
CA GLU A 48 -5.41 1.35 -13.48
C GLU A 48 -6.35 2.00 -14.51
N PRO A 49 -7.27 2.87 -14.08
CA PRO A 49 -8.21 3.49 -15.01
C PRO A 49 -7.51 4.36 -16.05
N LEU A 50 -6.21 4.66 -15.86
CA LEU A 50 -5.36 5.36 -16.82
C LEU A 50 -4.61 4.42 -17.79
N LEU A 51 -4.50 3.11 -17.53
CA LEU A 51 -3.97 2.14 -18.51
C LEU A 51 -5.03 1.63 -19.49
N ARG A 52 -6.31 1.59 -19.10
CA ARG A 52 -7.38 1.11 -19.99
C ARG A 52 -7.80 2.10 -21.07
N SER A 53 -7.35 3.35 -21.03
CA SER A 53 -7.62 4.32 -22.09
C SER A 53 -6.46 4.46 -23.08
N THR A 54 -5.95 3.38 -23.67
CA THR A 54 -5.50 3.31 -25.08
C THR A 54 -4.94 1.93 -25.48
N VAL A 55 -5.59 1.33 -26.48
CA VAL A 55 -5.10 0.29 -27.41
C VAL A 55 -4.92 -1.14 -26.88
N ILE A 56 -5.92 -1.96 -27.19
CA ILE A 56 -5.83 -3.41 -27.38
C ILE A 56 -4.83 -3.67 -28.53
N HIS A 57 -3.74 -4.39 -28.29
CA HIS A 57 -3.29 -5.43 -29.23
C HIS A 57 -2.30 -6.42 -28.61
N GLN A 58 -2.55 -7.68 -28.98
CA GLN A 58 -1.81 -8.90 -28.69
C GLN A 58 -0.32 -8.79 -29.04
N THR A 59 0.55 -9.31 -28.18
CA THR A 59 1.48 -10.39 -28.55
C THR A 59 2.12 -10.96 -27.30
N GLY A 60 2.05 -12.29 -27.16
CA GLY A 60 2.64 -12.99 -26.04
C GLY A 60 4.16 -13.01 -26.14
N LYS A 61 4.81 -12.63 -25.03
CA LYS A 61 6.07 -13.21 -24.56
C LYS A 61 6.26 -12.83 -23.10
N ASN A 62 6.36 -13.86 -22.27
CA ASN A 62 6.57 -13.79 -20.83
C ASN A 62 7.89 -13.08 -20.47
N GLN A 63 7.80 -11.93 -19.80
CA GLN A 63 8.71 -11.52 -18.73
C GLN A 63 7.91 -10.77 -17.67
N LEU A 64 7.77 -11.39 -16.51
CA LEU A 64 7.11 -10.87 -15.31
C LEU A 64 8.13 -10.08 -14.48
N GLU A 65 8.32 -8.80 -14.76
CA GLU A 65 8.81 -7.80 -13.79
C GLU A 65 8.02 -6.50 -14.03
N GLY A 66 7.54 -5.88 -12.95
CA GLY A 66 6.47 -4.89 -12.94
C GLY A 66 6.43 -3.93 -14.13
N GLU A 67 5.41 -4.09 -14.99
CA GLU A 67 5.20 -3.29 -16.19
C GLU A 67 4.79 -1.86 -15.83
N LEU A 68 5.78 -0.98 -15.66
CA LEU A 68 5.57 0.45 -15.91
C LEU A 68 5.41 0.58 -17.43
N TRP A 69 4.21 0.94 -17.92
CA TRP A 69 3.99 1.16 -19.34
C TRP A 69 4.83 2.35 -19.83
N LEU A 70 5.89 2.07 -20.57
CA LEU A 70 6.72 3.10 -21.19
C LEU A 70 6.12 3.45 -22.56
N PRO A 71 5.77 4.71 -22.85
CA PRO A 71 5.26 5.08 -24.16
C PRO A 71 6.23 4.64 -25.29
N HIS A 72 5.66 4.07 -26.36
CA HIS A 72 6.40 3.48 -27.47
C HIS A 72 7.20 4.52 -28.30
N SER A 73 6.97 5.82 -28.06
CA SER A 73 7.56 6.95 -28.78
C SER A 73 8.44 7.82 -27.89
N GLY A 74 9.40 7.23 -27.19
CA GLY A 74 10.36 7.97 -26.37
C GLY A 74 11.82 7.58 -26.63
N VAL A 75 12.72 8.43 -26.15
CA VAL A 75 14.15 8.22 -26.29
C VAL A 75 14.68 7.52 -25.05
N TRP A 76 15.36 6.39 -25.27
CA TRP A 76 16.06 5.67 -24.21
C TRP A 76 17.50 6.13 -24.10
N CYS A 77 17.85 6.59 -22.90
CA CYS A 77 19.20 6.86 -22.46
C CYS A 77 19.75 5.59 -21.83
N GLY A 78 20.93 5.14 -22.27
CA GLY A 78 21.66 4.04 -21.62
C GLY A 78 22.08 4.38 -20.18
N GLN A 79 22.90 3.53 -19.56
CA GLN A 79 23.48 3.85 -18.25
C GLN A 79 24.54 4.94 -18.43
N LEU A 80 24.29 6.11 -17.84
CA LEU A 80 25.13 7.29 -18.04
C LEU A 80 25.75 7.73 -16.73
N SER A 81 27.04 8.09 -16.78
CA SER A 81 27.78 8.74 -15.69
C SER A 81 27.92 10.25 -15.91
N ASN A 82 27.90 10.70 -17.17
CA ASN A 82 27.92 12.11 -17.53
C ASN A 82 26.96 12.34 -18.69
N LEU A 83 26.07 13.33 -18.51
CA LEU A 83 25.00 13.61 -19.45
C LEU A 83 25.44 14.45 -20.66
N LYS A 84 26.60 15.14 -20.62
CA LYS A 84 27.03 16.06 -21.68
C LYS A 84 27.00 15.46 -23.08
N TYR A 85 27.49 14.23 -23.24
CA TYR A 85 27.64 13.60 -24.56
C TYR A 85 26.34 12.96 -25.06
N THR A 86 25.56 12.37 -24.17
CA THR A 86 24.29 11.74 -24.54
C THR A 86 23.17 12.76 -24.71
N LEU A 87 23.22 13.88 -23.98
CA LEU A 87 22.26 14.98 -24.16
C LEU A 87 22.50 15.80 -25.41
N TRP A 88 23.71 15.82 -25.99
CA TRP A 88 23.88 16.30 -27.37
C TRP A 88 23.04 15.48 -28.36
N TRP A 89 23.07 14.15 -28.23
CA TRP A 89 22.27 13.27 -29.09
C TRP A 89 20.77 13.42 -28.82
N ILE A 90 20.37 13.61 -27.56
CA ILE A 90 18.97 13.89 -27.18
C ILE A 90 18.52 15.26 -27.68
N ARG A 91 19.37 16.30 -27.62
CA ARG A 91 19.11 17.61 -28.23
C ARG A 91 18.96 17.48 -29.74
N ARG A 92 19.87 16.78 -30.41
CA ARG A 92 19.75 16.51 -31.85
C ARG A 92 18.46 15.76 -32.19
N GLN A 93 18.03 14.81 -31.36
CA GLN A 93 16.74 14.13 -31.50
C GLN A 93 15.56 15.08 -31.23
N ALA A 94 15.66 15.96 -30.25
CA ALA A 94 14.65 16.97 -29.97
C ALA A 94 14.54 17.98 -31.12
N ASP A 95 15.66 18.51 -31.61
CA ASP A 95 15.75 19.41 -32.77
C ASP A 95 15.23 18.74 -34.04
N ALA A 96 15.58 17.47 -34.28
CA ALA A 96 15.05 16.68 -35.39
C ALA A 96 13.54 16.42 -35.27
N ASN A 97 12.96 16.57 -34.08
CA ASN A 97 11.53 16.47 -33.82
C ASN A 97 10.88 17.84 -33.56
N ASP A 98 11.44 18.96 -34.03
CA ASP A 98 10.94 20.33 -33.80
C ASP A 98 10.72 20.70 -32.30
N GLY A 99 11.53 20.18 -31.40
CA GLY A 99 11.37 20.36 -29.95
C GLY A 99 10.22 19.54 -29.33
N LYS A 100 9.64 18.58 -30.07
CA LYS A 100 8.49 17.75 -29.64
C LYS A 100 8.88 16.45 -28.93
N LEU A 101 10.08 16.35 -28.37
CA LEU A 101 10.47 15.15 -27.63
C LEU A 101 9.57 14.99 -26.40
N ALA A 102 8.65 14.04 -26.46
CA ALA A 102 7.60 13.87 -25.45
C ALA A 102 8.02 12.97 -24.28
N ALA A 103 8.98 12.06 -24.47
CA ALA A 103 9.36 11.08 -23.47
C ALA A 103 10.86 10.80 -23.43
N LEU A 104 11.42 10.75 -22.22
CA LEU A 104 12.81 10.45 -21.95
C LEU A 104 12.94 9.41 -20.84
N PHE A 105 13.70 8.34 -21.11
CA PHE A 105 13.87 7.22 -20.20
C PHE A 105 15.35 7.00 -19.89
N PHE A 106 15.73 7.02 -18.63
CA PHE A 106 17.08 6.70 -18.19
C PHE A 106 17.17 5.25 -17.78
N ALA A 107 18.32 4.63 -18.06
CA ALA A 107 18.64 3.33 -17.49
C ALA A 107 18.79 3.42 -15.97
N TYR A 108 18.47 2.31 -15.32
CA TYR A 108 18.64 2.11 -13.88
C TYR A 108 20.08 2.41 -13.46
N ARG A 109 20.24 2.99 -12.27
CA ARG A 109 21.55 3.27 -11.65
C ARG A 109 22.46 4.17 -12.48
N SER A 110 21.85 5.11 -13.20
CA SER A 110 22.57 6.20 -13.84
C SER A 110 23.14 7.16 -12.79
N SER A 111 24.37 7.64 -12.99
CA SER A 111 24.96 8.71 -12.19
C SER A 111 24.78 10.01 -12.96
N ILE A 112 23.94 10.90 -12.43
CA ILE A 112 23.53 12.14 -13.08
C ILE A 112 24.13 13.31 -12.31
N GLU A 113 25.07 14.01 -12.93
CA GLU A 113 25.69 15.22 -12.37
C GLU A 113 24.64 16.32 -12.17
N ASP A 114 23.95 16.68 -13.25
CA ASP A 114 22.84 17.64 -13.24
C ASP A 114 21.83 17.38 -14.36
N LEU A 115 20.68 18.06 -14.28
CA LEU A 115 19.61 18.01 -15.29
C LEU A 115 19.56 19.27 -16.16
N THR A 116 20.57 20.14 -16.14
CA THR A 116 20.52 21.50 -16.72
C THR A 116 20.19 21.50 -18.21
N ASP A 117 20.64 20.47 -18.91
CA ASP A 117 20.42 20.25 -20.32
C ASP A 117 18.97 19.86 -20.68
N LEU A 118 18.13 19.47 -19.69
CA LEU A 118 16.69 19.24 -19.91
C LEU A 118 15.91 20.54 -20.08
N LYS A 119 16.50 21.71 -19.77
CA LYS A 119 15.80 23.01 -19.80
C LYS A 119 15.20 23.38 -21.17
N ASP A 120 15.76 22.83 -22.24
CA ASP A 120 15.37 23.16 -23.61
C ASP A 120 14.22 22.25 -24.12
N LEU A 121 13.90 21.18 -23.40
CA LEU A 121 12.89 20.17 -23.77
C LEU A 121 11.47 20.60 -23.37
N ARG A 122 10.98 21.69 -23.96
CA ARG A 122 9.68 22.29 -23.60
C ARG A 122 8.45 21.44 -23.90
N GLY A 123 8.60 20.41 -24.73
CA GLY A 123 7.53 19.45 -25.08
C GLY A 123 7.55 18.17 -24.25
N LEU A 124 8.44 18.05 -23.25
CA LEU A 124 8.59 16.83 -22.47
C LEU A 124 7.34 16.59 -21.61
N ARG A 125 6.76 15.40 -21.74
CA ARG A 125 5.56 14.94 -21.01
C ARG A 125 5.86 13.81 -20.05
N PHE A 126 6.81 12.94 -20.39
CA PHE A 126 7.21 11.77 -19.60
C PHE A 126 8.71 11.82 -19.30
N LEU A 127 9.07 11.74 -18.01
CA LEU A 127 10.46 11.64 -17.58
C LEU A 127 10.62 10.51 -16.57
N PHE A 128 11.41 9.52 -16.95
CA PHE A 128 11.71 8.35 -16.12
C PHE A 128 13.19 8.31 -15.77
N ILE A 129 13.50 8.43 -14.49
CA ILE A 129 14.86 8.43 -13.94
C ILE A 129 14.88 7.47 -12.74
N PRO A 130 14.90 6.14 -12.97
CA PRO A 130 14.87 5.16 -11.89
C PRO A 130 16.27 4.93 -11.30
N GLU A 131 16.33 4.79 -9.97
CA GLU A 131 17.53 4.42 -9.22
C GLU A 131 18.75 5.31 -9.51
N ALA A 132 18.53 6.55 -9.96
CA ALA A 132 19.64 7.42 -10.31
C ALA A 132 20.27 8.07 -9.07
N ILE A 133 21.56 8.33 -9.18
CA ILE A 133 22.29 9.15 -8.22
C ILE A 133 22.33 10.56 -8.80
N LEU A 134 21.42 11.43 -8.31
CA LEU A 134 21.46 12.86 -8.59
C LEU A 134 22.52 13.50 -7.69
N LEU A 135 23.70 13.79 -8.25
CA LEU A 135 24.85 14.29 -7.50
C LEU A 135 24.61 15.70 -6.94
N ASN A 136 23.95 16.56 -7.73
CA ASN A 136 23.54 17.90 -7.30
C ASN A 136 22.29 17.89 -6.39
N LYS A 137 21.64 16.73 -6.21
CA LYS A 137 20.44 16.54 -5.40
C LYS A 137 19.28 17.51 -5.71
N THR A 138 19.24 18.09 -6.92
CA THR A 138 18.26 19.11 -7.29
C THR A 138 17.56 18.80 -8.61
N LEU A 139 16.29 19.21 -8.68
CA LEU A 139 15.43 19.13 -9.86
C LEU A 139 15.21 20.50 -10.51
N SER A 140 15.93 21.55 -10.11
CA SER A 140 15.72 22.93 -10.60
C SER A 140 15.59 23.08 -12.12
N PRO A 141 16.31 22.33 -12.98
CA PRO A 141 16.14 22.43 -14.42
C PRO A 141 14.76 22.00 -14.94
N LEU A 142 14.06 21.12 -14.21
CA LEU A 142 12.72 20.68 -14.58
C LEU A 142 11.69 21.82 -14.55
N ALA A 143 11.97 22.93 -13.86
CA ALA A 143 11.09 24.10 -13.88
C ALA A 143 10.86 24.67 -15.29
N SER A 144 11.75 24.37 -16.25
CA SER A 144 11.62 24.79 -17.65
C SER A 144 10.80 23.82 -18.53
N CYS A 145 10.26 22.74 -17.95
CA CYS A 145 9.45 21.71 -18.64
C CYS A 145 7.98 21.73 -18.16
N PRO A 146 7.20 22.82 -18.39
CA PRO A 146 5.87 22.98 -17.80
C PRO A 146 4.81 21.99 -18.34
N THR A 147 5.10 21.30 -19.43
CA THR A 147 4.24 20.28 -20.04
C THR A 147 4.40 18.89 -19.41
N LEU A 148 5.28 18.74 -18.42
CA LEU A 148 5.53 17.44 -17.81
C LEU A 148 4.27 16.92 -17.10
N GLU A 149 3.81 15.75 -17.52
CA GLU A 149 2.61 15.09 -17.01
C GLU A 149 2.98 13.91 -16.09
N HIS A 150 4.07 13.22 -16.38
CA HIS A 150 4.51 12.02 -15.66
C HIS A 150 5.99 12.13 -15.29
N LEU A 151 6.28 12.09 -13.98
CA LEU A 151 7.64 12.15 -13.44
C LEU A 151 7.90 10.98 -12.50
N TRP A 152 8.92 10.20 -12.80
CA TRP A 152 9.24 9.00 -12.04
C TRP A 152 10.72 9.02 -11.63
N LEU A 153 10.96 9.14 -10.33
CA LEU A 153 12.27 9.33 -9.69
C LEU A 153 12.51 8.26 -8.61
N ARG A 154 11.88 7.10 -8.76
CA ARG A 154 11.97 5.98 -7.82
C ARG A 154 13.41 5.68 -7.44
N SER A 155 13.64 5.43 -6.15
CA SER A 155 14.94 5.07 -5.57
C SER A 155 16.04 6.13 -5.76
N CYS A 156 15.72 7.39 -6.09
CA CYS A 156 16.67 8.51 -6.05
C CYS A 156 16.92 8.95 -4.60
N ARG A 157 17.62 8.12 -3.81
CA ARG A 157 17.76 8.25 -2.34
C ARG A 157 18.38 9.58 -1.88
N SER A 158 19.17 10.24 -2.73
CA SER A 158 19.79 11.53 -2.41
C SER A 158 18.83 12.71 -2.51
N LEU A 159 17.66 12.53 -3.15
CA LEU A 159 16.67 13.56 -3.36
C LEU A 159 15.84 13.77 -2.10
N THR A 160 15.99 14.93 -1.47
CA THR A 160 15.28 15.29 -0.24
C THR A 160 14.25 16.41 -0.43
N ARG A 161 14.37 17.19 -1.52
CA ARG A 161 13.54 18.36 -1.82
C ARG A 161 13.13 18.37 -3.28
N VAL A 162 11.90 18.81 -3.54
CA VAL A 162 11.31 18.83 -4.88
C VAL A 162 10.71 20.20 -5.23
N GLU A 163 11.37 21.29 -4.80
CA GLU A 163 10.93 22.69 -4.99
C GLU A 163 10.56 23.03 -6.44
N ALA A 164 11.29 22.47 -7.40
CA ALA A 164 11.07 22.67 -8.83
C ALA A 164 9.70 22.18 -9.33
N LEU A 165 9.07 21.22 -8.63
CA LEU A 165 7.75 20.70 -9.01
C LEU A 165 6.64 21.74 -8.89
N SER A 166 6.85 22.81 -8.12
CA SER A 166 5.89 23.93 -8.03
C SER A 166 5.59 24.61 -9.38
N HIS A 167 6.48 24.45 -10.36
CA HIS A 167 6.31 24.96 -11.72
C HIS A 167 5.59 23.96 -12.66
N LEU A 168 5.49 22.69 -12.28
CA LEU A 168 4.95 21.61 -13.10
C LEU A 168 3.44 21.46 -12.92
N ARG A 169 2.68 22.48 -13.35
CA ARG A 169 1.23 22.54 -13.14
C ARG A 169 0.43 21.51 -13.93
N SER A 170 1.05 20.88 -14.94
CA SER A 170 0.44 19.83 -15.78
C SER A 170 0.65 18.42 -15.22
N LEU A 171 1.35 18.28 -14.08
CA LEU A 171 1.74 16.99 -13.53
C LEU A 171 0.51 16.20 -13.05
N LYS A 172 0.37 14.97 -13.57
CA LYS A 172 -0.72 14.03 -13.27
C LYS A 172 -0.24 12.82 -12.49
N SER A 173 0.98 12.34 -12.73
CA SER A 173 1.56 11.18 -12.05
C SER A 173 2.97 11.50 -11.55
N LEU A 174 3.22 11.16 -10.28
CA LEU A 174 4.49 11.37 -9.62
C LEU A 174 4.92 10.13 -8.81
N ASP A 175 6.07 9.57 -9.12
CA ASP A 175 6.70 8.51 -8.32
C ASP A 175 7.99 9.06 -7.69
N LEU A 176 7.97 9.21 -6.37
CA LEU A 176 9.13 9.51 -5.52
C LEU A 176 9.39 8.36 -4.53
N SER A 177 8.93 7.15 -4.83
CA SER A 177 9.12 6.00 -3.94
C SER A 177 10.60 5.75 -3.67
N ARG A 178 10.93 5.38 -2.43
CA ARG A 178 12.30 5.10 -1.96
C ARG A 178 13.27 6.27 -2.15
N THR A 179 12.77 7.51 -2.08
CA THR A 179 13.59 8.72 -2.04
C THR A 179 13.77 9.22 -0.61
N GLY A 180 14.63 10.23 -0.40
CA GLY A 180 14.88 10.84 0.90
C GLY A 180 14.00 12.05 1.20
N VAL A 181 12.87 12.22 0.49
CA VAL A 181 12.01 13.41 0.62
C VAL A 181 11.44 13.55 2.02
N THR A 182 11.30 14.80 2.46
CA THR A 182 10.73 15.17 3.76
C THR A 182 9.41 15.91 3.58
N ASP A 183 8.63 16.10 4.65
CA ASP A 183 7.40 16.90 4.60
C ASP A 183 7.64 18.32 4.02
N ASP A 184 8.72 18.98 4.46
CA ASP A 184 9.12 20.30 3.93
C ASP A 184 9.50 20.21 2.45
N GLY A 185 10.19 19.15 2.06
CA GLY A 185 10.59 18.91 0.67
C GLY A 185 9.40 18.74 -0.27
N LEU A 186 8.25 18.27 0.23
CA LEU A 186 7.02 18.03 -0.52
C LEU A 186 6.06 19.23 -0.56
N LEU A 187 6.36 20.35 0.12
CA LEU A 187 5.52 21.56 0.09
C LEU A 187 5.27 22.08 -1.33
N ALA A 188 6.23 21.88 -2.23
CA ALA A 188 6.12 22.27 -3.64
C ALA A 188 4.95 21.61 -4.38
N LEU A 189 4.52 20.42 -3.91
CA LEU A 189 3.38 19.72 -4.50
C LEU A 189 2.06 20.47 -4.30
N THR A 190 1.98 21.42 -3.36
CA THR A 190 0.77 22.23 -3.16
C THR A 190 0.29 22.98 -4.41
N ALA A 191 1.17 23.24 -5.38
CA ALA A 191 0.84 23.87 -6.66
C ALA A 191 0.42 22.89 -7.77
N CYS A 192 0.61 21.58 -7.57
CA CYS A 192 0.35 20.53 -8.56
C CYS A 192 -1.10 20.01 -8.44
N HIS A 193 -2.08 20.86 -8.70
CA HIS A 193 -3.51 20.57 -8.46
C HIS A 193 -4.09 19.46 -9.35
N LEU A 194 -3.43 19.12 -10.45
CA LEU A 194 -3.86 18.11 -11.42
C LEU A 194 -3.29 16.70 -11.13
N LEU A 195 -2.54 16.52 -10.02
CA LEU A 195 -2.04 15.21 -9.65
C LEU A 195 -3.19 14.25 -9.40
N GLU A 196 -3.17 13.13 -10.13
CA GLU A 196 -4.11 12.02 -10.05
C GLU A 196 -3.48 10.82 -9.33
N GLU A 197 -2.16 10.65 -9.45
CA GLU A 197 -1.41 9.56 -8.82
C GLU A 197 -0.11 10.05 -8.18
N VAL A 198 0.11 9.64 -6.93
CA VAL A 198 1.34 9.90 -6.20
C VAL A 198 1.81 8.62 -5.49
N ASP A 199 3.07 8.24 -5.72
CA ASP A 199 3.75 7.17 -4.99
C ASP A 199 4.93 7.73 -4.17
N LEU A 200 4.83 7.61 -2.84
CA LEU A 200 5.88 7.93 -1.86
C LEU A 200 6.20 6.70 -1.00
N SER A 201 6.02 5.49 -1.54
CA SER A 201 6.32 4.24 -0.82
C SER A 201 7.80 4.15 -0.46
N GLY A 202 8.16 3.76 0.75
CA GLY A 202 9.56 3.68 1.19
C GLY A 202 10.22 5.02 1.47
N CYS A 203 9.43 6.09 1.67
CA CYS A 203 9.92 7.39 2.13
C CYS A 203 9.82 7.46 3.66
N ASP A 204 10.94 7.29 4.34
CA ASP A 204 10.96 7.15 5.81
C ASP A 204 10.83 8.50 6.55
N PHE A 205 11.06 9.62 5.87
CA PHE A 205 11.15 10.96 6.47
C PHE A 205 9.90 11.85 6.25
N ILE A 206 8.79 11.26 5.81
CA ILE A 206 7.50 11.94 5.66
C ILE A 206 6.56 11.55 6.79
N CYS A 207 5.93 12.54 7.44
CA CYS A 207 5.10 12.30 8.62
C CYS A 207 3.68 12.89 8.50
N ALA A 208 3.49 13.97 7.74
CA ALA A 208 2.27 14.79 7.75
C ALA A 208 1.65 15.06 6.37
N LEU A 209 2.39 14.94 5.27
CA LEU A 209 1.90 15.16 3.90
C LEU A 209 1.15 16.51 3.72
N PRO A 210 1.83 17.66 3.93
CA PRO A 210 1.16 18.97 4.01
C PRO A 210 0.43 19.39 2.73
N PHE A 211 0.78 18.80 1.58
CA PHE A 211 0.19 19.13 0.28
C PHE A 211 -1.21 18.53 0.04
N MET A 212 -1.64 17.54 0.82
CA MET A 212 -2.87 16.76 0.58
C MET A 212 -4.14 17.61 0.49
N ARG A 213 -4.21 18.73 1.22
CA ARG A 213 -5.38 19.64 1.20
C ARG A 213 -5.58 20.32 -0.16
N SER A 214 -4.54 20.43 -0.97
CA SER A 214 -4.59 21.02 -2.31
C SER A 214 -4.90 20.00 -3.42
N MET A 215 -4.92 18.71 -3.09
CA MET A 215 -5.01 17.61 -4.04
C MET A 215 -6.46 17.22 -4.33
N ARG A 216 -7.12 18.01 -5.19
CA ARG A 216 -8.54 17.82 -5.53
C ARG A 216 -8.78 16.74 -6.59
N CYS A 217 -7.75 16.39 -7.37
CA CYS A 217 -7.83 15.40 -8.44
C CYS A 217 -7.16 14.07 -8.08
N LEU A 218 -6.56 13.94 -6.89
CA LEU A 218 -5.80 12.76 -6.52
C LEU A 218 -6.72 11.57 -6.31
N ARG A 219 -6.47 10.51 -7.08
CA ARG A 219 -7.24 9.26 -7.11
C ARG A 219 -6.47 8.11 -6.51
N VAL A 220 -5.15 8.09 -6.68
CA VAL A 220 -4.27 7.00 -6.22
C VAL A 220 -3.16 7.58 -5.35
N LEU A 221 -3.04 7.07 -4.13
CA LEU A 221 -1.97 7.42 -3.20
C LEU A 221 -1.32 6.15 -2.65
N LYS A 222 -0.02 6.00 -2.92
CA LYS A 222 0.80 4.88 -2.44
C LYS A 222 1.84 5.41 -1.46
N LEU A 223 1.86 4.84 -0.26
CA LEU A 223 2.66 5.25 0.91
C LEU A 223 3.24 4.03 1.62
N ARG A 224 3.33 2.88 0.95
CA ARG A 224 3.75 1.62 1.57
C ARG A 224 5.12 1.76 2.22
N ASN A 225 5.29 1.24 3.44
CA ASN A 225 6.53 1.31 4.21
C ASN A 225 7.09 2.75 4.31
N SER A 226 6.23 3.73 4.61
CA SER A 226 6.67 5.12 4.82
C SER A 226 6.55 5.52 6.30
N GLY A 227 7.20 6.61 6.67
CA GLY A 227 7.21 7.15 8.04
C GLY A 227 5.92 7.87 8.49
N ILE A 228 4.82 7.74 7.73
CA ILE A 228 3.62 8.54 7.97
C ILE A 228 2.99 8.26 9.34
N THR A 229 2.36 9.28 9.91
CA THR A 229 1.67 9.21 11.21
C THR A 229 0.18 9.53 11.05
N ASP A 230 -0.58 9.50 12.14
CA ASP A 230 -1.99 9.93 12.14
C ASP A 230 -2.20 11.37 11.62
N ARG A 231 -1.16 12.22 11.70
CA ARG A 231 -1.19 13.57 11.09
C ARG A 231 -1.36 13.50 9.57
N ALA A 232 -0.65 12.58 8.91
CA ALA A 232 -0.81 12.35 7.48
C ALA A 232 -2.21 11.80 7.16
N ILE A 233 -2.74 10.87 7.96
CA ILE A 233 -4.11 10.36 7.76
C ILE A 233 -5.15 11.48 7.85
N SER A 234 -5.00 12.40 8.81
CA SER A 234 -5.85 13.59 8.90
C SER A 234 -5.76 14.48 7.64
N ALA A 235 -4.56 14.65 7.08
CA ALA A 235 -4.36 15.39 5.85
C ALA A 235 -4.96 14.65 4.62
N ILE A 236 -4.82 13.33 4.55
CA ILE A 236 -5.37 12.48 3.49
C ILE A 236 -6.90 12.53 3.48
N GLY A 237 -7.54 12.63 4.65
CA GLY A 237 -9.00 12.80 4.76
C GLY A 237 -9.59 13.99 3.99
N ALA A 238 -8.76 14.99 3.62
CA ALA A 238 -9.17 16.11 2.79
C ALA A 238 -9.21 15.81 1.28
N ALA A 239 -8.53 14.76 0.80
CA ALA A 239 -8.45 14.40 -0.62
C ALA A 239 -9.67 13.57 -1.05
N THR A 240 -10.85 14.20 -1.07
CA THR A 240 -12.16 13.55 -1.31
C THR A 240 -12.31 12.83 -2.66
N ALA A 241 -11.41 13.06 -3.62
CA ALA A 241 -11.36 12.37 -4.90
C ALA A 241 -10.67 10.99 -4.85
N LEU A 242 -10.06 10.64 -3.70
CA LEU A 242 -9.25 9.43 -3.56
C LEU A 242 -10.11 8.16 -3.74
N VAL A 243 -9.60 7.25 -4.56
CA VAL A 243 -10.22 5.96 -4.90
C VAL A 243 -9.37 4.80 -4.37
N HIS A 244 -8.04 4.95 -4.38
CA HIS A 244 -7.08 3.93 -4.00
C HIS A 244 -6.07 4.49 -2.99
N LEU A 245 -5.93 3.80 -1.85
CA LEU A 245 -4.96 4.15 -0.80
C LEU A 245 -4.16 2.93 -0.34
N ASP A 246 -2.84 2.93 -0.54
CA ASP A 246 -1.93 1.93 0.01
C ASP A 246 -1.05 2.55 1.09
N ILE A 247 -1.26 2.20 2.36
CA ILE A 247 -0.43 2.62 3.51
C ILE A 247 0.16 1.40 4.23
N ALA A 248 0.28 0.26 3.54
CA ALA A 248 0.77 -0.96 4.18
C ALA A 248 2.20 -0.78 4.75
N GLY A 249 2.45 -1.24 5.96
CA GLY A 249 3.75 -1.11 6.65
C GLY A 249 3.98 0.24 7.34
N CYS A 250 2.98 1.11 7.37
CA CYS A 250 3.04 2.37 8.11
C CYS A 250 2.66 2.16 9.58
N PHE A 251 3.59 1.60 10.36
CA PHE A 251 3.36 1.16 11.74
C PHE A 251 3.01 2.28 12.73
N LEU A 252 3.34 3.54 12.41
CA LEU A 252 3.02 4.72 13.24
C LEU A 252 1.58 5.22 13.07
N VAL A 253 0.82 4.66 12.12
CA VAL A 253 -0.60 4.95 11.93
C VAL A 253 -1.42 4.12 12.90
N THR A 254 -2.17 4.80 13.78
CA THR A 254 -3.01 4.18 14.82
C THR A 254 -4.50 4.39 14.61
N SER A 255 -4.90 5.37 13.79
CA SER A 255 -6.30 5.66 13.50
C SER A 255 -6.53 6.00 12.03
N LEU A 256 -7.60 5.43 11.47
CA LEU A 256 -8.13 5.70 10.13
C LEU A 256 -9.41 6.54 10.15
N ASN A 257 -9.90 6.94 11.33
CA ASN A 257 -11.15 7.69 11.47
C ASN A 257 -11.24 8.94 10.59
N PRO A 258 -10.17 9.74 10.41
CA PRO A 258 -10.21 10.92 9.54
C PRO A 258 -10.53 10.59 8.07
N LEU A 259 -10.42 9.33 7.64
CA LEU A 259 -10.72 8.91 6.28
C LEU A 259 -12.23 8.76 6.01
N GLY A 260 -13.10 8.86 7.02
CA GLY A 260 -14.56 8.66 6.84
C GLY A 260 -15.24 9.65 5.87
N GLY A 261 -14.57 10.75 5.51
CA GLY A 261 -14.98 11.69 4.47
C GLY A 261 -14.71 11.21 3.04
N LEU A 262 -13.89 10.18 2.83
CA LEU A 262 -13.47 9.69 1.52
C LEU A 262 -14.54 8.80 0.87
N LYS A 263 -15.65 9.43 0.46
CA LYS A 263 -16.81 8.71 -0.11
C LYS A 263 -16.54 7.99 -1.43
N ARG A 264 -15.42 8.25 -2.09
CA ARG A 264 -15.02 7.62 -3.36
C ARG A 264 -13.98 6.51 -3.18
N LEU A 265 -13.54 6.25 -1.95
CA LEU A 265 -12.55 5.22 -1.68
C LEU A 265 -13.13 3.85 -1.97
N GLU A 266 -12.50 3.10 -2.87
CA GLU A 266 -12.91 1.77 -3.33
C GLU A 266 -11.91 0.69 -2.89
N TRP A 267 -10.63 1.02 -2.83
CA TRP A 267 -9.56 0.10 -2.43
C TRP A 267 -8.66 0.70 -1.37
N MET A 268 -8.44 -0.05 -0.30
CA MET A 268 -7.51 0.34 0.74
C MET A 268 -6.69 -0.84 1.27
N ASN A 269 -5.38 -0.65 1.39
CA ASN A 269 -4.49 -1.58 2.06
C ASN A 269 -3.78 -0.88 3.22
N THR A 270 -4.05 -1.35 4.43
CA THR A 270 -3.46 -0.87 5.67
C THR A 270 -2.77 -2.00 6.43
N SER A 271 -2.31 -3.03 5.71
CA SER A 271 -1.63 -4.17 6.33
C SER A 271 -0.39 -3.71 7.11
N TRP A 272 -0.03 -4.37 8.19
CA TRP A 272 1.17 -4.06 8.99
C TRP A 272 1.19 -2.61 9.53
N CYS A 273 0.03 -2.08 9.90
CA CYS A 273 -0.12 -0.79 10.59
C CYS A 273 -0.41 -1.00 12.09
N GLY A 274 -0.18 0.04 12.91
CA GLY A 274 -0.46 0.04 14.35
C GLY A 274 -1.91 0.43 14.70
N ILE A 275 -2.87 0.08 13.85
CA ILE A 275 -4.28 0.49 13.98
C ILE A 275 -4.92 -0.23 15.17
N ARG A 276 -5.73 0.50 15.95
CA ARG A 276 -6.49 0.00 17.10
C ARG A 276 -7.99 0.00 16.84
N ASP A 277 -8.78 -0.66 17.67
CA ASP A 277 -10.25 -0.79 17.54
C ASP A 277 -10.98 0.53 17.31
N GLY A 278 -10.77 1.52 18.19
CA GLY A 278 -11.39 2.84 18.04
C GLY A 278 -10.91 3.60 16.79
N GLY A 279 -9.87 3.11 16.11
CA GLY A 279 -9.30 3.70 14.90
C GLY A 279 -9.94 3.27 13.59
N VAL A 280 -10.84 2.27 13.58
CA VAL A 280 -11.49 1.79 12.33
C VAL A 280 -12.91 2.31 12.15
N GLU A 281 -13.53 2.91 13.17
CA GLU A 281 -14.93 3.30 13.17
C GLU A 281 -15.29 4.26 12.04
N GLY A 282 -14.42 5.23 11.73
CA GLY A 282 -14.67 6.21 10.66
C GLY A 282 -14.75 5.57 9.28
N LEU A 283 -14.20 4.37 9.07
CA LEU A 283 -14.33 3.65 7.80
C LEU A 283 -15.77 3.22 7.50
N SER A 284 -16.63 3.10 8.52
CA SER A 284 -18.07 2.84 8.34
C SER A 284 -18.77 3.84 7.41
N CYS A 285 -18.19 5.03 7.27
CA CYS A 285 -18.66 6.11 6.42
C CYS A 285 -18.18 6.01 4.96
N CYS A 286 -17.22 5.13 4.63
CA CYS A 286 -16.66 4.94 3.29
C CYS A 286 -17.53 4.00 2.45
N GLY A 287 -18.75 4.42 2.12
CA GLY A 287 -19.78 3.56 1.52
C GLY A 287 -19.45 2.96 0.14
N ASN A 288 -18.38 3.40 -0.54
CA ASN A 288 -17.90 2.81 -1.79
C ASN A 288 -16.73 1.83 -1.62
N LEU A 289 -16.28 1.57 -0.39
CA LEU A 289 -15.15 0.68 -0.15
C LEU A 289 -15.51 -0.75 -0.55
N GLU A 290 -14.77 -1.32 -1.49
CA GLU A 290 -14.97 -2.67 -2.02
C GLU A 290 -13.88 -3.65 -1.55
N TYR A 291 -12.66 -3.14 -1.33
CA TYR A 291 -11.52 -3.91 -0.85
C TYR A 291 -10.89 -3.23 0.36
N LEU A 292 -10.74 -3.99 1.44
CA LEU A 292 -10.01 -3.59 2.63
C LEU A 292 -9.09 -4.71 3.12
N SER A 293 -7.80 -4.43 3.26
CA SER A 293 -6.88 -5.32 3.96
C SER A 293 -6.29 -4.61 5.17
N MET A 294 -6.45 -5.22 6.34
CA MET A 294 -5.87 -4.81 7.62
C MET A 294 -5.01 -5.94 8.19
N ALA A 295 -4.45 -6.79 7.31
CA ALA A 295 -3.66 -7.93 7.72
C ALA A 295 -2.49 -7.48 8.60
N ARG A 296 -2.21 -8.22 9.68
CA ARG A 296 -1.09 -7.96 10.60
C ARG A 296 -1.21 -6.63 11.35
N CYS A 297 -2.42 -6.10 11.51
CA CYS A 297 -2.72 -5.05 12.47
C CYS A 297 -3.09 -5.69 13.81
N TRP A 298 -2.07 -6.03 14.62
CA TRP A 298 -2.22 -6.87 15.81
C TRP A 298 -3.09 -6.25 16.92
N ASP A 299 -3.21 -4.92 16.96
CA ASP A 299 -4.00 -4.22 17.98
C ASP A 299 -5.50 -4.12 17.65
N ILE A 300 -5.94 -4.69 16.52
CA ILE A 300 -7.36 -4.78 16.15
C ILE A 300 -7.96 -6.07 16.74
N HIS A 301 -8.92 -5.89 17.63
CA HIS A 301 -9.77 -6.91 18.23
C HIS A 301 -11.22 -6.79 17.76
N ASN A 302 -11.67 -5.60 17.31
CA ASN A 302 -13.05 -5.34 16.91
C ASN A 302 -13.17 -4.62 15.57
N VAL A 303 -13.97 -5.19 14.66
CA VAL A 303 -14.25 -4.65 13.33
C VAL A 303 -15.75 -4.53 13.03
N ASN A 304 -16.60 -4.59 14.05
CA ASN A 304 -18.06 -4.59 13.90
C ASN A 304 -18.62 -3.34 13.21
N ALA A 305 -17.90 -2.22 13.28
CA ALA A 305 -18.22 -0.99 12.57
C ALA A 305 -18.20 -1.14 11.05
N LEU A 306 -17.42 -2.09 10.50
CA LEU A 306 -17.36 -2.36 9.06
C LEU A 306 -18.61 -3.08 8.52
N GLY A 307 -19.44 -3.63 9.41
CA GLY A 307 -20.66 -4.37 9.05
C GLY A 307 -21.70 -3.57 8.26
N VAL A 308 -21.62 -2.23 8.29
CA VAL A 308 -22.55 -1.34 7.56
C VAL A 308 -22.12 -1.06 6.11
N LEU A 309 -20.94 -1.50 5.70
CA LEU A 309 -20.39 -1.22 4.38
C LEU A 309 -21.10 -2.05 3.30
N SER A 310 -22.02 -1.41 2.58
CA SER A 310 -22.87 -2.06 1.57
C SER A 310 -22.18 -2.50 0.27
N LYS A 311 -20.91 -2.11 0.07
CA LYS A 311 -20.13 -2.44 -1.14
C LYS A 311 -18.87 -3.24 -0.86
N LEU A 312 -18.53 -3.48 0.41
CA LEU A 312 -17.31 -4.19 0.78
C LEU A 312 -17.44 -5.66 0.32
N GLN A 313 -16.57 -6.08 -0.60
CA GLN A 313 -16.60 -7.43 -1.18
C GLN A 313 -15.47 -8.29 -0.63
N VAL A 314 -14.34 -7.67 -0.27
CA VAL A 314 -13.14 -8.35 0.18
C VAL A 314 -12.65 -7.70 1.47
N LEU A 315 -12.52 -8.51 2.51
CA LEU A 315 -11.97 -8.10 3.80
C LEU A 315 -10.87 -9.08 4.23
N ASP A 316 -9.67 -8.56 4.44
CA ASP A 316 -8.52 -9.34 4.91
C ASP A 316 -8.11 -8.90 6.31
N LEU A 317 -8.34 -9.77 7.30
CA LEU A 317 -8.00 -9.59 8.72
C LEU A 317 -6.86 -10.53 9.14
N CYS A 318 -6.12 -11.11 8.20
CA CYS A 318 -5.10 -12.10 8.49
C CYS A 318 -4.10 -11.62 9.56
N GLY A 319 -3.91 -12.38 10.64
CA GLY A 319 -2.96 -12.05 11.70
C GLY A 319 -3.32 -10.81 12.51
N THR A 320 -4.61 -10.50 12.63
CA THR A 320 -5.15 -9.56 13.63
C THR A 320 -5.56 -10.33 14.89
N ASN A 321 -5.90 -9.62 15.98
CA ASN A 321 -6.37 -10.22 17.23
C ASN A 321 -7.90 -10.16 17.37
N VAL A 322 -8.63 -10.14 16.25
CA VAL A 322 -10.10 -10.17 16.29
C VAL A 322 -10.59 -11.45 16.98
N ASP A 323 -11.63 -11.29 17.80
CA ASP A 323 -12.31 -12.39 18.50
C ASP A 323 -13.73 -12.59 17.96
N ASP A 324 -14.43 -13.62 18.47
CA ASP A 324 -15.76 -14.01 18.00
C ASP A 324 -16.78 -12.84 18.09
N GLU A 325 -16.69 -12.02 19.14
CA GLU A 325 -17.55 -10.84 19.32
C GLU A 325 -17.16 -9.69 18.39
N GLY A 326 -15.86 -9.51 18.16
CA GLY A 326 -15.27 -8.46 17.33
C GLY A 326 -15.52 -8.62 15.83
N ILE A 327 -15.93 -9.81 15.37
CA ILE A 327 -16.36 -10.07 14.00
C ILE A 327 -17.89 -10.18 13.84
N ALA A 328 -18.65 -10.28 14.94
CA ALA A 328 -20.08 -10.60 14.89
C ALA A 328 -20.90 -9.60 14.07
N GLY A 329 -20.52 -8.32 14.10
CA GLY A 329 -21.13 -7.23 13.35
C GLY A 329 -20.95 -7.33 11.83
N LEU A 330 -19.97 -8.10 11.34
CA LEU A 330 -19.76 -8.36 9.90
C LEU A 330 -20.92 -9.15 9.29
N SER A 331 -21.73 -9.86 10.11
CA SER A 331 -22.96 -10.53 9.67
C SER A 331 -23.95 -9.62 8.94
N ARG A 332 -23.89 -8.31 9.21
CA ARG A 332 -24.73 -7.27 8.58
C ARG A 332 -24.21 -6.83 7.20
N CYS A 333 -22.97 -7.20 6.86
CA CYS A 333 -22.34 -6.80 5.61
C CYS A 333 -22.87 -7.66 4.45
N ALA A 334 -23.92 -7.17 3.79
CA ALA A 334 -24.63 -7.92 2.76
C ALA A 334 -23.79 -8.15 1.48
N SER A 335 -22.69 -7.43 1.28
CA SER A 335 -21.86 -7.51 0.06
C SER A 335 -20.61 -8.37 0.20
N LEU A 336 -20.19 -8.73 1.43
CA LEU A 336 -18.90 -9.36 1.66
C LEU A 336 -18.88 -10.77 1.06
N CYS A 337 -17.97 -10.98 0.10
CA CYS A 337 -17.85 -12.22 -0.66
C CYS A 337 -16.64 -13.05 -0.22
N SER A 338 -15.56 -12.40 0.22
CA SER A 338 -14.29 -13.02 0.58
C SER A 338 -13.79 -12.46 1.91
N LEU A 339 -13.57 -13.35 2.89
CA LEU A 339 -13.09 -13.00 4.22
C LEU A 339 -11.87 -13.84 4.60
N SER A 340 -10.77 -13.18 4.97
CA SER A 340 -9.62 -13.83 5.58
C SER A 340 -9.59 -13.60 7.08
N LEU A 341 -9.66 -14.68 7.86
CA LEU A 341 -9.43 -14.73 9.30
C LEU A 341 -8.17 -15.56 9.61
N SER A 342 -7.30 -15.79 8.63
CA SER A 342 -6.11 -16.61 8.84
C SER A 342 -5.25 -16.04 9.96
N ASP A 343 -4.67 -16.88 10.80
CA ASP A 343 -3.77 -16.45 11.89
C ASP A 343 -4.45 -15.53 12.94
N CYS A 344 -5.79 -15.56 13.01
CA CYS A 344 -6.58 -14.90 14.06
C CYS A 344 -6.84 -15.91 15.19
N PHE A 345 -5.91 -15.96 16.15
CA PHE A 345 -5.90 -16.99 17.19
C PHE A 345 -7.05 -16.90 18.19
N CYS A 346 -7.70 -15.73 18.31
CA CYS A 346 -8.80 -15.49 19.22
C CYS A 346 -10.19 -15.84 18.64
N ILE A 347 -10.24 -16.38 17.41
CA ILE A 347 -11.48 -16.85 16.79
C ILE A 347 -11.67 -18.33 17.08
N TYR A 348 -12.72 -18.65 17.83
CA TYR A 348 -13.16 -20.01 18.18
C TYR A 348 -14.44 -20.41 17.44
N SER A 349 -15.25 -19.43 17.04
CA SER A 349 -16.53 -19.66 16.38
C SER A 349 -16.81 -18.64 15.28
N VAL A 350 -17.21 -19.15 14.11
CA VAL A 350 -17.68 -18.36 12.96
C VAL A 350 -19.20 -18.37 12.83
N ARG A 351 -19.92 -18.78 13.88
CA ARG A 351 -21.40 -18.86 13.87
C ARG A 351 -22.07 -17.56 13.46
N ALA A 352 -21.55 -16.42 13.91
CA ALA A 352 -22.09 -15.11 13.54
C ALA A 352 -22.04 -14.86 12.02
N LEU A 353 -21.07 -15.44 11.33
CA LEU A 353 -20.87 -15.28 9.89
C LEU A 353 -21.74 -16.24 9.05
N ALA A 354 -22.35 -17.26 9.66
CA ALA A 354 -23.21 -18.21 8.95
C ALA A 354 -24.47 -17.56 8.34
N ALA A 355 -24.89 -16.41 8.85
CA ALA A 355 -26.03 -15.66 8.35
C ALA A 355 -25.71 -14.77 7.13
N MET A 356 -24.45 -14.72 6.67
CA MET A 356 -24.03 -13.82 5.60
C MET A 356 -24.47 -14.33 4.22
N PRO A 357 -25.34 -13.60 3.48
CA PRO A 357 -25.93 -14.11 2.25
C PRO A 357 -24.95 -14.16 1.07
N SER A 358 -23.95 -13.27 1.05
CA SER A 358 -23.03 -13.11 -0.09
C SER A 358 -21.67 -13.76 0.11
N LEU A 359 -21.42 -14.33 1.29
CA LEU A 359 -20.12 -14.89 1.62
C LEU A 359 -19.88 -16.17 0.80
N LYS A 360 -18.84 -16.16 -0.02
CA LYS A 360 -18.48 -17.27 -0.91
C LYS A 360 -17.23 -17.97 -0.48
N GLU A 361 -16.26 -17.21 0.03
CA GLU A 361 -14.94 -17.71 0.37
C GLU A 361 -14.52 -17.23 1.76
N MET A 362 -14.02 -18.16 2.56
CA MET A 362 -13.48 -17.88 3.88
C MET A 362 -12.16 -18.62 4.09
N ASP A 363 -11.17 -17.93 4.65
CA ASP A 363 -9.93 -18.53 5.13
C ASP A 363 -9.89 -18.47 6.66
N VAL A 364 -9.83 -19.64 7.31
CA VAL A 364 -9.74 -19.78 8.78
C VAL A 364 -8.52 -20.60 9.18
N SER A 365 -7.50 -20.64 8.32
CA SER A 365 -6.25 -21.34 8.64
C SER A 365 -5.54 -20.69 9.82
N TYR A 366 -4.94 -21.51 10.69
CA TYR A 366 -4.29 -21.01 11.91
C TYR A 366 -5.23 -20.24 12.86
N THR A 367 -6.50 -20.66 12.93
CA THR A 367 -7.49 -20.20 13.94
C THR A 367 -7.88 -21.34 14.88
N ALA A 368 -8.53 -21.00 16.00
CA ALA A 368 -9.05 -21.96 16.97
C ALA A 368 -10.47 -22.47 16.62
N VAL A 369 -10.95 -22.24 15.40
CA VAL A 369 -12.30 -22.62 14.96
C VAL A 369 -12.49 -24.13 14.98
N THR A 370 -13.56 -24.59 15.64
CA THR A 370 -13.90 -26.02 15.72
C THR A 370 -14.61 -26.53 14.46
N GLU A 371 -14.50 -27.83 14.16
CA GLU A 371 -15.26 -28.45 13.06
C GLU A 371 -16.78 -28.35 13.29
N GLU A 372 -17.23 -28.32 14.54
CA GLU A 372 -18.64 -28.04 14.88
C GLU A 372 -19.04 -26.64 14.40
N SER A 373 -18.24 -25.62 14.67
CA SER A 373 -18.51 -24.27 14.16
C SER A 373 -18.49 -24.20 12.63
N LEU A 374 -17.62 -24.97 11.96
CA LEU A 374 -17.60 -25.01 10.49
C LEU A 374 -18.83 -25.70 9.91
N SER A 375 -19.39 -26.69 10.61
CA SER A 375 -20.61 -27.38 10.19
C SER A 375 -21.86 -26.48 10.16
N LEU A 376 -21.81 -25.34 10.87
CA LEU A 376 -22.87 -24.32 10.87
C LEU A 376 -22.84 -23.42 9.62
N LEU A 377 -21.73 -23.42 8.87
CA LEU A 377 -21.63 -22.60 7.66
C LEU A 377 -22.52 -23.17 6.55
N PRO A 378 -23.18 -22.31 5.76
CA PRO A 378 -23.93 -22.75 4.61
C PRO A 378 -23.05 -23.45 3.57
N SER A 379 -23.63 -24.39 2.82
CA SER A 379 -22.92 -25.21 1.83
C SER A 379 -22.30 -24.42 0.67
N TRP A 380 -22.75 -23.18 0.42
CA TRP A 380 -22.19 -22.30 -0.60
C TRP A 380 -20.92 -21.57 -0.14
N VAL A 381 -20.62 -21.57 1.16
CA VAL A 381 -19.39 -20.96 1.70
C VAL A 381 -18.24 -21.94 1.54
N ARG A 382 -17.31 -21.62 0.65
CA ARG A 382 -16.08 -22.38 0.47
C ARG A 382 -15.04 -21.96 1.50
N VAL A 383 -14.75 -22.84 2.46
CA VAL A 383 -13.59 -22.70 3.34
C VAL A 383 -12.33 -23.05 2.54
N VAL A 384 -11.57 -22.05 2.11
CA VAL A 384 -10.40 -22.21 1.21
C VAL A 384 -9.25 -22.91 1.93
N ARG A 385 -9.00 -22.55 3.19
CA ARG A 385 -8.05 -23.22 4.07
C ARG A 385 -8.67 -23.42 5.44
N LYS A 386 -8.70 -24.67 5.90
CA LYS A 386 -9.27 -25.10 7.18
C LYS A 386 -8.32 -24.77 8.35
N PRO A 387 -8.83 -24.75 9.59
CA PRO A 387 -8.00 -24.65 10.79
C PRO A 387 -6.96 -25.77 10.81
N VAL A 388 -5.71 -25.42 11.14
CA VAL A 388 -4.62 -26.39 11.33
C VAL A 388 -4.22 -26.33 12.79
N CYS A 389 -5.08 -26.88 13.64
CA CYS A 389 -4.90 -26.92 15.08
C CYS A 389 -4.97 -28.35 15.61
N VAL A 390 -4.10 -28.66 16.57
CA VAL A 390 -4.28 -29.81 17.47
C VAL A 390 -4.67 -29.26 18.83
N VAL A 391 -5.84 -29.65 19.30
CA VAL A 391 -6.25 -29.42 20.69
C VAL A 391 -5.55 -30.49 21.53
N SER A 392 -4.64 -30.03 22.40
CA SER A 392 -3.92 -30.90 23.33
C SER A 392 -4.85 -31.29 24.50
N SER A 393 -4.51 -32.34 25.24
CA SER A 393 -5.32 -32.88 26.36
C SER A 393 -5.54 -31.91 27.53
N ASN A 394 -4.88 -30.75 27.52
CA ASN A 394 -5.04 -29.65 28.48
C ASN A 394 -5.76 -28.43 27.87
N ASP A 395 -6.49 -28.63 26.77
CA ASP A 395 -7.16 -27.59 25.97
C ASP A 395 -6.24 -26.52 25.35
N SER A 396 -4.92 -26.70 25.38
CA SER A 396 -4.00 -25.81 24.66
C SER A 396 -4.09 -26.06 23.16
N ILE A 397 -4.14 -24.99 22.37
CA ILE A 397 -4.22 -25.07 20.92
C ILE A 397 -2.81 -24.91 20.34
N SER A 398 -2.37 -25.92 19.60
CA SER A 398 -1.07 -25.92 18.91
C SER A 398 -1.26 -25.82 17.40
N PHE A 399 -0.60 -24.85 16.78
CA PHE A 399 -0.68 -24.60 15.35
C PHE A 399 0.50 -25.22 14.60
N PHE A 400 0.22 -26.00 13.55
CA PHE A 400 1.24 -26.66 12.74
C PHE A 400 1.36 -26.00 11.38
N ARG A 401 2.56 -25.48 11.03
CA ARG A 401 2.83 -25.01 9.66
C ARG A 401 3.05 -26.17 8.66
N SER A 402 3.38 -27.35 9.19
CA SER A 402 3.74 -28.59 8.50
C SER A 402 3.76 -29.71 9.56
N PRO A 403 3.53 -30.98 9.21
CA PRO A 403 3.44 -32.11 10.16
C PRO A 403 4.67 -32.35 11.07
N ARG A 404 5.70 -31.49 11.07
CA ARG A 404 6.94 -31.67 11.85
C ARG A 404 7.51 -30.43 12.55
N ALA A 405 6.78 -29.32 12.68
CA ALA A 405 7.27 -28.17 13.46
C ALA A 405 6.14 -27.44 14.20
N PRO A 406 6.14 -27.42 15.55
CA PRO A 406 5.23 -26.58 16.33
C PRO A 406 5.69 -25.12 16.27
N LEU A 407 4.77 -24.18 16.08
CA LEU A 407 5.08 -22.74 16.05
C LEU A 407 4.83 -22.04 17.38
N LEU A 408 3.75 -22.34 18.09
CA LEU A 408 3.39 -21.76 19.39
C LEU A 408 2.39 -22.67 20.10
N SER A 409 2.59 -22.88 21.40
CA SER A 409 1.58 -23.42 22.31
C SER A 409 0.85 -22.24 22.96
N ILE A 410 -0.43 -22.06 22.64
CA ILE A 410 -1.28 -21.10 23.36
C ILE A 410 -2.06 -21.91 24.39
N THR A 411 -1.73 -21.75 25.66
CA THR A 411 -2.59 -22.21 26.76
C THR A 411 -3.74 -21.21 26.91
N PRO A 412 -5.01 -21.66 26.98
CA PRO A 412 -6.11 -20.75 27.26
C PRO A 412 -5.83 -20.03 28.58
N PHE A 413 -5.93 -18.70 28.57
CA PHE A 413 -5.88 -17.92 29.80
C PHE A 413 -7.10 -18.30 30.65
N VAL A 414 -6.87 -19.05 31.72
CA VAL A 414 -7.87 -19.24 32.78
C VAL A 414 -7.56 -18.19 33.83
N GLY A 415 -8.38 -17.13 33.88
CA GLY A 415 -8.33 -16.08 34.90
C GLY A 415 -8.39 -14.68 34.34
#